data_AF-A0A972V579-F1
#
_entry.id   AF-A0A972V579-F1
#
_cell.length_a   1.000
_cell.length_b   1.000
_cell.length_c   1.000
_cell.angle_alpha   90.00
_cell.angle_beta   90.00
_cell.angle_gamma   90.00
#
_symmetry.space_group_name_H-M   'P 1'
#
loop_
_entity.id
_entity.type
_entity.pdbx_description
1 polymer ?
#
loop_
_entity_poly.entity_id
_entity_poly.type
_entity_poly.pdbx_seq_one_letter_code
_entity_poly.pdbx_strand_id
1 'polypeptide(L)'
;MTTQSDTLPRDRAQPIVYRLLPQILDRLSGNPAHPIRAEIFGFPCDIRIFIPGYGANIKRHYADVLRGESLGTACRRANVSFEFDNFGVEIRFDSPAEIAVHDQDLELDDTLRQFITRFGPVILKNAYLPSAVRQKAQRNIFPHLNFHYDRGSNQPTQYSLFSRDPFDAVQRAPRDSSTVFVANIVCVLQCMKEEKHSVIEPGFRSNYEVFRNEATTPLIGDIWLEHAWDEPIGTGEISVLDNRTVLHASYYRDRITKGYPIGVRYLR
;
A
#
# COMPACT_ATOMS: atom_id res chain seq x y z
N MET A 1 -46.40 -13.48 30.57
CA MET A 1 -45.65 -12.28 30.12
C MET A 1 -44.49 -12.78 29.27
N THR A 2 -44.69 -12.78 27.97
CA THR A 2 -43.77 -13.30 26.95
C THR A 2 -43.08 -12.09 26.33
N THR A 3 -41.78 -11.95 26.55
CA THR A 3 -40.97 -10.91 25.92
C THR A 3 -40.58 -11.38 24.52
N GLN A 4 -41.22 -10.78 23.50
CA GLN A 4 -40.82 -10.89 22.11
C GLN A 4 -39.42 -10.28 21.94
N SER A 5 -38.49 -11.06 21.40
CA SER A 5 -37.20 -10.57 20.93
C SER A 5 -37.40 -9.96 19.55
N ASP A 6 -37.22 -8.64 19.45
CA ASP A 6 -37.09 -7.95 18.17
C ASP A 6 -35.75 -8.33 17.52
N THR A 7 -35.76 -9.37 16.70
CA THR A 7 -34.71 -9.60 15.71
C THR A 7 -34.94 -8.65 14.54
N LEU A 8 -34.13 -7.59 14.46
CA LEU A 8 -34.03 -6.73 13.28
C LEU A 8 -33.57 -7.56 12.05
N PRO A 9 -34.15 -7.37 10.86
CA PRO A 9 -33.79 -8.14 9.68
C PRO A 9 -32.39 -7.75 9.17
N ARG A 10 -31.53 -8.74 8.97
CA ARG A 10 -30.27 -8.64 8.22
C ARG A 10 -30.56 -8.72 6.73
N ASP A 11 -31.14 -7.68 6.14
CA ASP A 11 -31.11 -7.49 4.69
C ASP A 11 -30.07 -6.41 4.37
N ARG A 12 -28.81 -6.86 4.22
CA ARG A 12 -27.77 -6.02 3.62
C ARG A 12 -28.05 -5.96 2.12
N ALA A 13 -28.73 -4.91 1.68
CA ALA A 13 -28.71 -4.52 0.28
C ALA A 13 -27.25 -4.57 -0.20
N GLN A 14 -26.95 -5.42 -1.18
CA GLN A 14 -25.60 -5.44 -1.74
C GLN A 14 -25.33 -4.06 -2.34
N PRO A 15 -24.30 -3.32 -1.86
CA PRO A 15 -24.10 -1.94 -2.27
C PRO A 15 -23.76 -1.90 -3.77
N ILE A 16 -24.40 -0.98 -4.47
CA ILE A 16 -24.27 -0.70 -5.92
C ILE A 16 -22.79 -0.60 -6.37
N VAL A 17 -21.92 -0.19 -5.44
CA VAL A 17 -20.46 -0.08 -5.57
C VAL A 17 -19.78 -1.30 -6.21
N TYR A 18 -20.12 -2.54 -5.81
CA TYR A 18 -19.44 -3.74 -6.36
C TYR A 18 -19.70 -3.92 -7.86
N ARG A 19 -20.84 -3.43 -8.38
CA ARG A 19 -21.18 -3.57 -9.81
C ARG A 19 -20.38 -2.63 -10.71
N LEU A 20 -19.85 -1.53 -10.17
CA LEU A 20 -19.10 -0.53 -10.95
C LEU A 20 -17.59 -0.68 -10.84
N LEU A 21 -17.09 -1.54 -9.94
CA LEU A 21 -15.66 -1.67 -9.69
C LEU A 21 -14.83 -1.99 -10.95
N PRO A 22 -15.19 -2.96 -11.82
CA PRO A 22 -14.43 -3.20 -13.05
C PRO A 22 -14.30 -1.94 -13.92
N GLN A 23 -15.38 -1.17 -14.05
CA GLN A 23 -15.38 0.08 -14.83
C GLN A 23 -14.47 1.14 -14.20
N ILE A 24 -14.40 1.21 -12.87
CA ILE A 24 -13.51 2.10 -12.14
C ILE A 24 -12.05 1.72 -12.41
N LEU A 25 -11.70 0.43 -12.30
CA LEU A 25 -10.35 -0.07 -12.55
C LEU A 25 -9.92 0.16 -14.01
N ASP A 26 -10.82 -0.06 -14.95
CA ASP A 26 -10.57 0.17 -16.39
C ASP A 26 -10.38 1.66 -16.69
N ARG A 27 -11.21 2.53 -16.10
CA ARG A 27 -11.06 3.99 -16.25
C ARG A 27 -9.73 4.51 -15.69
N LEU A 28 -9.32 4.02 -14.51
CA LEU A 28 -8.00 4.34 -13.95
C LEU A 28 -6.87 3.85 -14.85
N SER A 29 -7.00 2.65 -15.42
CA SER A 29 -6.00 2.09 -16.33
C SER A 29 -5.92 2.86 -17.65
N GLY A 30 -7.07 3.29 -18.19
CA GLY A 30 -7.16 4.01 -19.47
C GLY A 30 -6.76 5.49 -19.39
N ASN A 31 -6.86 6.12 -18.22
CA ASN A 31 -6.44 7.50 -18.01
C ASN A 31 -5.73 7.70 -16.65
N PRO A 32 -4.54 7.10 -16.46
CA PRO A 32 -3.90 7.01 -15.14
C PRO A 32 -3.42 8.36 -14.59
N ALA A 33 -3.29 9.39 -15.43
CA ALA A 33 -2.89 10.72 -14.98
C ALA A 33 -4.03 11.54 -14.35
N HIS A 34 -5.29 11.14 -14.53
CA HIS A 34 -6.44 11.93 -14.09
C HIS A 34 -7.18 11.22 -12.95
N PRO A 35 -7.43 11.92 -11.83
CA PRO A 35 -8.31 11.40 -10.80
C PRO A 35 -9.70 11.12 -11.35
N ILE A 36 -10.34 10.08 -10.82
CA ILE A 36 -11.74 9.78 -11.10
C ILE A 36 -12.58 10.02 -9.86
N ARG A 37 -13.78 10.55 -10.08
CA ARG A 37 -14.81 10.65 -9.08
C ARG A 37 -15.62 9.35 -9.03
N ALA A 38 -15.83 8.80 -7.85
CA ALA A 38 -16.59 7.57 -7.64
C ALA A 38 -17.23 7.51 -6.26
N GLU A 39 -17.99 6.44 -6.02
CA GLU A 39 -18.44 6.03 -4.70
C GLU A 39 -17.83 4.66 -4.38
N ILE A 40 -17.13 4.56 -3.26
CA ILE A 40 -16.50 3.33 -2.78
C ILE A 40 -16.98 3.09 -1.34
N PHE A 41 -17.40 1.87 -1.03
CA PHE A 41 -18.03 1.51 0.26
C PHE A 41 -19.24 2.38 0.66
N GLY A 42 -19.94 2.98 -0.31
CA GLY A 42 -21.06 3.90 -0.05
C GLY A 42 -20.63 5.34 0.25
N PHE A 43 -19.35 5.67 0.12
CA PHE A 43 -18.82 7.00 0.37
C PHE A 43 -18.30 7.65 -0.92
N PRO A 44 -18.70 8.89 -1.21
CA PRO A 44 -18.10 9.67 -2.30
C PRO A 44 -16.60 9.89 -2.07
N CYS A 45 -15.82 9.70 -3.13
CA CYS A 45 -14.37 9.81 -3.08
C CYS A 45 -13.75 10.18 -4.42
N ASP A 46 -12.53 10.70 -4.34
CA ASP A 46 -11.63 10.83 -5.47
C ASP A 46 -10.61 9.69 -5.45
N ILE A 47 -10.40 9.07 -6.60
CA ILE A 47 -9.46 7.96 -6.76
C ILE A 47 -8.39 8.37 -7.77
N ARG A 48 -7.12 8.21 -7.45
CA ARG A 48 -6.01 8.52 -8.36
C ARG A 48 -4.91 7.49 -8.30
N ILE A 49 -4.22 7.30 -9.41
CA ILE A 49 -2.96 6.56 -9.48
C ILE A 49 -1.83 7.45 -8.97
N PHE A 50 -0.93 6.90 -8.16
CA PHE A 50 0.25 7.64 -7.70
C PHE A 50 1.31 7.75 -8.79
N ILE A 51 1.65 6.63 -9.44
CA ILE A 51 2.73 6.58 -10.43
C ILE A 51 2.24 5.95 -11.74
N PRO A 52 1.81 6.76 -12.71
CA PRO A 52 1.50 6.28 -14.05
C PRO A 52 2.73 5.75 -14.77
N GLY A 53 2.58 4.70 -15.58
CA GLY A 53 3.66 4.20 -16.44
C GLY A 53 4.86 3.63 -15.67
N TYR A 54 4.60 3.00 -14.52
CA TYR A 54 5.61 2.60 -13.54
C TYR A 54 6.72 1.73 -14.13
N GLY A 55 6.38 0.72 -14.94
CA GLY A 55 7.38 -0.11 -15.61
C GLY A 55 8.32 0.68 -16.54
N ALA A 56 7.83 1.75 -17.19
CA ALA A 56 8.67 2.61 -18.01
C ALA A 56 9.61 3.49 -17.15
N ASN A 57 9.13 3.97 -16.01
CA ASN A 57 9.95 4.71 -15.04
C ASN A 57 11.10 3.85 -14.51
N ILE A 58 10.81 2.61 -14.09
CA ILE A 58 11.84 1.67 -13.63
C ILE A 58 12.87 1.41 -14.74
N LYS A 59 12.43 1.13 -15.98
CA LYS A 59 13.35 0.90 -17.12
C LYS A 59 14.27 2.07 -17.36
N ARG A 60 13.72 3.29 -17.33
CA ARG A 60 14.47 4.53 -17.54
C ARG A 60 15.47 4.77 -16.41
N HIS A 61 15.04 4.60 -15.15
CA HIS A 61 15.90 4.77 -13.98
C HIS A 61 17.06 3.77 -13.94
N TYR A 62 16.81 2.52 -14.32
CA TYR A 62 17.79 1.42 -14.28
C TYR A 62 18.35 1.04 -15.66
N ALA A 63 18.36 1.97 -16.63
CA ALA A 63 18.79 1.68 -18.00
C ALA A 63 20.21 1.10 -18.07
N ASP A 64 21.15 1.67 -17.29
CA ASP A 64 22.55 1.24 -17.23
C ASP A 64 22.74 -0.15 -16.60
N VAL A 65 21.84 -0.52 -15.68
CA VAL A 65 21.84 -1.83 -15.01
C VAL A 65 21.23 -2.89 -15.93
N LEU A 66 20.14 -2.53 -16.62
CA LEU A 66 19.44 -3.43 -17.53
C LEU A 66 20.22 -3.65 -18.84
N ARG A 67 21.02 -2.68 -19.30
CA ARG A 67 21.82 -2.79 -20.55
C ARG A 67 21.00 -3.24 -21.76
N GLY A 68 19.78 -2.71 -21.88
CA GLY A 68 18.82 -3.06 -22.93
C GLY A 68 17.97 -4.31 -22.64
N GLU A 69 18.20 -5.00 -21.53
CA GLU A 69 17.35 -6.11 -21.06
C GLU A 69 15.93 -5.63 -20.72
N SER A 70 14.92 -6.45 -21.03
CA SER A 70 13.55 -6.18 -20.63
C SER A 70 13.34 -6.43 -19.12
N LEU A 71 12.45 -5.67 -18.47
CA LEU A 71 12.09 -5.92 -17.07
C LEU A 71 11.58 -7.35 -16.84
N GLY A 72 10.83 -7.93 -17.78
CA GLY A 72 10.35 -9.31 -17.65
C GLY A 72 11.50 -10.33 -17.62
N THR A 73 12.58 -10.09 -18.37
CA THR A 73 13.77 -10.94 -18.31
C THR A 73 14.49 -10.77 -16.98
N ALA A 74 14.65 -9.54 -16.50
CA ALA A 74 15.26 -9.26 -15.20
C ALA A 74 14.48 -9.91 -14.05
N CYS A 75 13.14 -9.84 -14.10
CA CYS A 75 12.24 -10.49 -13.14
C CYS A 75 12.38 -12.01 -13.15
N ARG A 76 12.42 -12.66 -14.33
CA ARG A 76 12.63 -14.11 -14.44
C ARG A 76 13.99 -14.52 -13.87
N ARG A 77 15.07 -13.79 -14.18
CA ARG A 77 16.40 -14.07 -13.65
C ARG A 77 16.43 -13.95 -12.13
N ALA A 78 15.77 -12.93 -11.58
CA ALA A 78 15.69 -12.70 -10.14
C ALA A 78 14.64 -13.58 -9.43
N ASN A 79 13.82 -14.32 -10.17
CA ASN A 79 12.68 -15.08 -9.65
C ASN A 79 11.72 -14.22 -8.80
N VAL A 80 11.36 -13.04 -9.32
CA VAL A 80 10.37 -12.13 -8.71
C VAL A 80 9.25 -11.82 -9.72
N SER A 81 8.05 -11.56 -9.23
CA SER A 81 6.93 -11.11 -10.07
C SER A 81 6.90 -9.58 -10.19
N PHE A 82 6.44 -9.10 -11.34
CA PHE A 82 6.18 -7.69 -11.60
C PHE A 82 5.14 -7.57 -12.69
N GLU A 83 3.97 -7.01 -12.36
CA GLU A 83 2.80 -6.96 -13.25
C GLU A 83 2.14 -5.57 -13.28
N PHE A 84 2.83 -4.56 -12.74
CA PHE A 84 2.27 -3.22 -12.56
C PHE A 84 2.56 -2.32 -13.77
N ASP A 85 1.51 -2.02 -14.55
CA ASP A 85 1.55 -0.96 -15.58
C ASP A 85 1.64 0.43 -14.94
N ASN A 86 0.88 0.61 -13.85
CA ASN A 86 0.78 1.78 -13.01
C ASN A 86 0.95 1.35 -11.56
N PHE A 87 1.41 2.24 -10.68
CA PHE A 87 1.75 1.86 -9.30
C PHE A 87 1.12 2.76 -8.24
N GLY A 88 0.44 2.06 -7.35
CA GLY A 88 -0.39 2.44 -6.22
C GLY A 88 -1.58 3.35 -6.53
N VAL A 89 -2.52 3.33 -5.60
CA VAL A 89 -3.78 4.07 -5.67
C VAL A 89 -4.00 4.85 -4.38
N GLU A 90 -4.40 6.11 -4.50
CA GLU A 90 -5.02 6.86 -3.41
C GLU A 90 -6.54 6.84 -3.60
N ILE A 91 -7.28 6.54 -2.54
CA ILE A 91 -8.72 6.74 -2.42
C ILE A 91 -8.92 7.75 -1.30
N ARG A 92 -9.34 8.97 -1.65
CA ARG A 92 -9.59 10.05 -0.69
C ARG A 92 -11.09 10.27 -0.55
N PHE A 93 -11.62 9.99 0.64
CA PHE A 93 -13.03 10.20 0.95
C PHE A 93 -13.32 11.65 1.32
N ASP A 94 -14.45 12.17 0.85
CA ASP A 94 -14.89 13.54 1.12
C ASP A 94 -15.15 13.81 2.59
N SER A 95 -15.62 12.78 3.30
CA SER A 95 -15.97 12.84 4.71
C SER A 95 -15.35 11.65 5.44
N PRO A 96 -15.15 11.76 6.77
CA PRO A 96 -14.58 10.66 7.56
C PRO A 96 -15.39 9.37 7.36
N ALA A 97 -14.74 8.35 6.81
CA ALA A 97 -15.39 7.10 6.44
C ALA A 97 -14.94 5.95 7.36
N GLU A 98 -15.89 5.30 8.02
CA GLU A 98 -15.63 4.04 8.73
C GLU A 98 -15.64 2.89 7.72
N ILE A 99 -14.45 2.34 7.40
CA ILE A 99 -14.29 1.33 6.35
C ILE A 99 -13.87 -0.02 6.94
N ALA A 100 -14.73 -1.03 6.77
CA ALA A 100 -14.41 -2.41 7.07
C ALA A 100 -13.56 -3.02 5.94
N VAL A 101 -12.25 -2.75 5.98
CA VAL A 101 -11.28 -3.24 4.98
C VAL A 101 -11.04 -4.75 5.05
N HIS A 102 -11.46 -5.40 6.13
CA HIS A 102 -11.38 -6.85 6.31
C HIS A 102 -12.53 -7.32 7.20
N ASP A 103 -12.83 -8.62 7.17
CA ASP A 103 -13.85 -9.23 8.02
C ASP A 103 -13.32 -9.63 9.41
N GLN A 104 -14.10 -10.39 10.19
CA GLN A 104 -13.68 -10.82 11.53
C GLN A 104 -12.56 -11.87 11.52
N ASP A 105 -12.42 -12.60 10.41
CA ASP A 105 -11.41 -13.64 10.21
C ASP A 105 -10.11 -13.09 9.61
N LEU A 106 -10.04 -11.76 9.43
CA LEU A 106 -8.92 -11.04 8.82
C LEU A 106 -8.78 -11.30 7.30
N GLU A 107 -9.86 -11.69 6.63
CA GLU A 107 -9.90 -11.75 5.17
C GLU A 107 -10.03 -10.34 4.61
N LEU A 108 -9.10 -9.96 3.74
CA LEU A 108 -9.12 -8.67 3.06
C LEU A 108 -10.32 -8.57 2.11
N ASP A 109 -11.01 -7.43 2.13
CA ASP A 109 -12.12 -7.12 1.23
C ASP A 109 -11.71 -7.27 -0.26
N ASP A 110 -12.60 -7.89 -1.04
CA ASP A 110 -12.36 -8.22 -2.45
C ASP A 110 -12.18 -6.99 -3.34
N THR A 111 -12.80 -5.85 -3.00
CA THR A 111 -12.59 -4.60 -3.76
C THR A 111 -11.16 -4.13 -3.58
N LEU A 112 -10.67 -4.09 -2.33
CA LEU A 112 -9.28 -3.73 -2.05
C LEU A 112 -8.30 -4.73 -2.66
N ARG A 113 -8.59 -6.04 -2.59
CA ARG A 113 -7.76 -7.08 -3.22
C ARG A 113 -7.59 -6.85 -4.72
N GLN A 114 -8.66 -6.46 -5.42
CA GLN A 114 -8.61 -6.13 -6.85
C GLN A 114 -7.77 -4.89 -7.15
N PHE A 115 -7.92 -3.80 -6.38
CA PHE A 115 -7.05 -2.63 -6.51
C PHE A 115 -5.58 -2.99 -6.26
N ILE A 116 -5.32 -3.79 -5.22
CA ILE A 116 -3.95 -4.18 -4.87
C ILE A 116 -3.32 -5.05 -5.94
N THR A 117 -4.07 -6.01 -6.47
CA THR A 117 -3.59 -6.89 -7.54
C THR A 117 -3.23 -6.08 -8.79
N ARG A 118 -4.06 -5.08 -9.13
CA ARG A 118 -3.86 -4.30 -10.36
C ARG A 118 -2.80 -3.21 -10.24
N PHE A 119 -2.68 -2.57 -9.08
CA PHE A 119 -1.88 -1.36 -8.91
C PHE A 119 -0.85 -1.45 -7.78
N GLY A 120 -0.84 -2.45 -6.92
CA GLY A 120 0.08 -2.55 -5.78
C GLY A 120 -0.48 -1.87 -4.52
N PRO A 121 0.24 -0.97 -3.83
CA PRO A 121 -0.26 -0.38 -2.58
C PRO A 121 -1.55 0.42 -2.78
N VAL A 122 -2.50 0.28 -1.86
CA VAL A 122 -3.71 1.12 -1.79
C VAL A 122 -3.68 1.95 -0.53
N ILE A 123 -3.86 3.26 -0.67
CA ILE A 123 -3.90 4.23 0.43
C ILE A 123 -5.30 4.82 0.51
N LEU A 124 -5.94 4.68 1.66
CA LEU A 124 -7.22 5.28 1.97
C LEU A 124 -6.99 6.50 2.88
N LYS A 125 -7.46 7.67 2.45
CA LYS A 125 -7.38 8.91 3.22
C LYS A 125 -8.76 9.38 3.65
N ASN A 126 -8.81 9.96 4.84
CA ASN A 126 -10.06 10.27 5.55
C ASN A 126 -10.89 9.03 5.85
N ALA A 127 -10.20 7.91 6.13
CA ALA A 127 -10.80 6.62 6.41
C ALA A 127 -10.23 6.02 7.70
N TYR A 128 -11.07 5.35 8.47
CA TYR A 128 -10.66 4.70 9.72
C TYR A 128 -11.33 3.34 9.89
N LEU A 129 -10.70 2.46 10.67
CA LEU A 129 -11.20 1.12 10.93
C LEU A 129 -12.39 1.14 11.91
N PRO A 130 -13.35 0.19 11.80
CA PRO A 130 -14.42 0.04 12.77
C PRO A 130 -13.89 -0.15 14.20
N SER A 131 -14.59 0.42 15.18
CA SER A 131 -14.21 0.36 16.59
C SER A 131 -13.92 -1.06 17.10
N ALA A 132 -14.72 -2.04 16.65
CA ALA A 132 -14.60 -3.46 17.02
C ALA A 132 -13.26 -4.09 16.67
N VAL A 133 -12.58 -3.57 15.65
CA VAL A 133 -11.27 -4.07 15.22
C VAL A 133 -10.15 -3.11 15.55
N ARG A 134 -10.39 -1.79 15.62
CA ARG A 134 -9.39 -0.72 15.73
C ARG A 134 -8.30 -0.92 16.78
N GLN A 135 -8.63 -1.43 17.96
CA GLN A 135 -7.68 -1.64 19.06
C GLN A 135 -6.78 -2.90 18.92
N LYS A 136 -7.05 -3.76 17.94
CA LYS A 136 -6.33 -5.05 17.76
C LYS A 136 -5.01 -4.94 16.99
N ALA A 137 -4.53 -3.74 16.69
CA ALA A 137 -3.32 -3.56 15.88
C ALA A 137 -2.05 -3.73 16.73
N GLN A 138 -1.01 -4.33 16.15
CA GLN A 138 0.34 -4.16 16.67
C GLN A 138 0.77 -2.70 16.45
N ARG A 139 1.70 -2.20 17.25
CA ARG A 139 2.29 -0.85 17.06
C ARG A 139 3.73 -1.00 16.63
N ASN A 140 4.09 -0.40 15.49
CA ASN A 140 5.43 -0.56 14.94
C ASN A 140 6.02 0.75 14.41
N ILE A 141 7.34 0.89 14.54
CA ILE A 141 8.16 1.88 13.83
C ILE A 141 9.13 1.08 12.97
N PHE A 142 8.95 1.15 11.66
CA PHE A 142 9.83 0.44 10.74
C PHE A 142 11.18 1.16 10.60
N PRO A 143 12.27 0.43 10.34
CA PRO A 143 13.59 1.01 10.10
C PRO A 143 13.64 1.90 8.84
N HIS A 144 14.48 2.93 8.89
CA HIS A 144 14.72 3.85 7.77
C HIS A 144 15.37 3.14 6.59
N LEU A 145 14.73 3.21 5.42
CA LEU A 145 15.27 2.71 4.14
C LEU A 145 15.78 1.26 4.21
N ASN A 146 15.15 0.45 5.06
CA ASN A 146 15.33 -0.98 5.06
C ASN A 146 14.04 -1.58 4.50
N PHE A 147 14.05 -1.82 3.19
CA PHE A 147 12.90 -2.30 2.45
C PHE A 147 12.67 -3.76 2.76
N HIS A 148 11.49 -4.10 3.25
CA HIS A 148 11.16 -5.46 3.66
C HIS A 148 9.70 -5.78 3.35
N TYR A 149 9.39 -7.06 3.46
CA TYR A 149 8.04 -7.54 3.59
C TYR A 149 7.86 -8.10 5.00
N ASP A 150 6.66 -7.99 5.55
CA ASP A 150 6.38 -8.52 6.89
C ASP A 150 6.10 -10.02 6.85
N ARG A 151 5.42 -10.48 5.78
CA ARG A 151 4.90 -11.84 5.66
C ARG A 151 5.28 -12.50 4.34
N GLY A 152 5.92 -13.66 4.41
CA GLY A 152 6.38 -14.40 3.22
C GLY A 152 5.25 -15.16 2.51
N SER A 153 5.52 -15.65 1.31
CA SER A 153 4.56 -16.41 0.48
C SER A 153 4.01 -17.67 1.16
N ASN A 154 4.76 -18.29 2.07
CA ASN A 154 4.36 -19.49 2.79
C ASN A 154 3.42 -19.22 3.98
N GLN A 155 3.11 -17.95 4.26
CA GLN A 155 2.22 -17.58 5.35
C GLN A 155 0.82 -17.28 4.80
N PRO A 156 -0.26 -17.62 5.54
CA PRO A 156 -1.62 -17.42 5.07
C PRO A 156 -2.04 -15.94 5.04
N THR A 157 -1.38 -15.08 5.81
CA THR A 157 -1.68 -13.64 5.88
C THR A 157 -0.68 -12.86 5.04
N GLN A 158 -0.93 -12.76 3.74
CA GLN A 158 0.02 -12.20 2.77
C GLN A 158 -0.08 -10.68 2.62
N TYR A 159 -1.14 -10.04 3.12
CA TYR A 159 -1.31 -8.60 3.04
C TYR A 159 -0.90 -7.92 4.34
N SER A 160 -0.19 -6.80 4.23
CA SER A 160 0.08 -5.92 5.37
C SER A 160 -0.87 -4.73 5.31
N LEU A 161 -1.50 -4.42 6.43
CA LEU A 161 -2.27 -3.21 6.63
C LEU A 161 -1.57 -2.33 7.66
N PHE A 162 -1.38 -1.06 7.30
CA PHE A 162 -0.93 -0.02 8.20
C PHE A 162 -2.02 1.02 8.41
N SER A 163 -2.07 1.61 9.60
CA SER A 163 -3.12 2.58 9.94
C SER A 163 -2.63 3.66 10.90
N ARG A 164 -3.14 4.87 10.69
CA ARG A 164 -3.08 5.99 11.60
C ARG A 164 -4.49 6.25 12.13
N ASP A 165 -4.73 5.87 13.38
CA ASP A 165 -6.03 6.02 14.01
C ASP A 165 -6.26 7.47 14.48
N PRO A 166 -7.28 8.18 13.95
CA PRO A 166 -7.54 9.57 14.33
C PRO A 166 -8.07 9.72 15.77
N PHE A 167 -8.48 8.62 16.41
CA PHE A 167 -9.00 8.60 17.77
C PHE A 167 -7.95 8.16 18.80
N ASP A 168 -6.79 7.69 18.35
CA ASP A 168 -5.70 7.25 19.21
C ASP A 168 -4.83 8.44 19.63
N ALA A 169 -4.61 8.61 20.93
CA ALA A 169 -3.86 9.75 21.46
C ALA A 169 -2.41 9.85 20.93
N VAL A 170 -1.81 8.72 20.54
CA VAL A 170 -0.46 8.66 19.97
C VAL A 170 -0.49 8.91 18.46
N GLN A 171 -1.48 8.35 17.75
CA GLN A 171 -1.49 8.35 16.28
C GLN A 171 -2.25 9.52 15.66
N ARG A 172 -3.09 10.23 16.41
CA ARG A 172 -3.94 11.29 15.86
C ARG A 172 -3.20 12.50 15.28
N ALA A 173 -1.94 12.71 15.65
CA ALA A 173 -1.15 13.84 15.16
C ALA A 173 -0.55 13.53 13.77
N PRO A 174 -0.30 14.54 12.91
CA PRO A 174 0.56 14.37 11.74
C PRO A 174 1.89 13.73 12.13
N ARG A 175 2.41 12.86 11.26
CA ARG A 175 3.67 12.14 11.48
C ARG A 175 4.73 12.66 10.52
N ASP A 176 5.91 12.97 11.05
CA ASP A 176 7.01 13.53 10.25
C ASP A 176 7.65 12.49 9.29
N SER A 177 7.50 11.21 9.61
CA SER A 177 7.98 10.09 8.80
C SER A 177 6.86 9.49 7.96
N SER A 178 7.19 9.10 6.73
CA SER A 178 6.31 8.41 5.80
C SER A 178 6.59 6.91 5.75
N THR A 179 5.66 6.17 5.15
CA THR A 179 5.94 4.83 4.63
C THR A 179 6.18 4.95 3.12
N VAL A 180 7.25 4.34 2.62
CA VAL A 180 7.51 4.26 1.18
C VAL A 180 7.35 2.82 0.70
N PHE A 181 6.86 2.67 -0.52
CA PHE A 181 6.58 1.39 -1.16
C PHE A 181 7.26 1.31 -2.51
N VAL A 182 7.74 0.12 -2.85
CA VAL A 182 8.34 -0.20 -4.16
C VAL A 182 7.93 -1.60 -4.58
N ALA A 183 7.84 -1.85 -5.88
CA ALA A 183 7.76 -3.24 -6.35
C ALA A 183 9.08 -3.97 -6.10
N ASN A 184 9.00 -5.28 -5.85
CA ASN A 184 10.16 -6.12 -5.51
C ASN A 184 11.37 -5.95 -6.45
N ILE A 185 11.10 -5.87 -7.76
CA ILE A 185 12.13 -5.72 -8.79
C ILE A 185 12.98 -4.46 -8.61
N VAL A 186 12.42 -3.39 -8.03
CA VAL A 186 13.14 -2.14 -7.79
C VAL A 186 14.30 -2.37 -6.80
N CYS A 187 14.07 -3.07 -5.69
CA CYS A 187 15.13 -3.39 -4.74
C CYS A 187 16.20 -4.31 -5.35
N VAL A 188 15.81 -5.27 -6.18
CA VAL A 188 16.76 -6.14 -6.89
C VAL A 188 17.66 -5.32 -7.82
N LEU A 189 17.06 -4.50 -8.69
CA LEU A 189 17.81 -3.64 -9.61
C LEU A 189 18.69 -2.63 -8.86
N GLN A 190 18.22 -2.13 -7.73
CA GLN A 190 19.03 -1.26 -6.88
C GLN A 190 20.22 -1.99 -6.25
N CYS A 191 20.06 -3.24 -5.78
CA CYS A 191 21.19 -4.05 -5.33
C CYS A 191 22.23 -4.27 -6.44
N MET A 192 21.78 -4.46 -7.68
CA MET A 192 22.68 -4.57 -8.84
C MET A 192 23.40 -3.26 -9.13
N LYS A 193 22.68 -2.12 -9.09
CA LYS A 193 23.24 -0.77 -9.27
C LYS A 193 24.31 -0.44 -8.23
N GLU A 194 24.09 -0.88 -6.99
CA GLU A 194 25.01 -0.67 -5.87
C GLU A 194 26.09 -1.76 -5.73
N GLU A 195 26.23 -2.65 -6.72
CA GLU A 195 27.21 -3.75 -6.75
C GLU A 195 27.16 -4.67 -5.51
N LYS A 196 25.98 -4.78 -4.89
CA LYS A 196 25.73 -5.66 -3.74
C LYS A 196 25.47 -7.09 -4.22
N HIS A 197 26.45 -7.68 -4.87
CA HIS A 197 26.33 -8.97 -5.56
C HIS A 197 26.04 -10.17 -4.63
N SER A 198 26.50 -10.12 -3.38
CA SER A 198 26.13 -11.10 -2.35
C SER A 198 24.62 -11.07 -2.02
N VAL A 199 23.90 -10.06 -2.53
CA VAL A 199 22.47 -9.85 -2.36
C VAL A 199 21.63 -10.41 -3.53
N ILE A 200 22.27 -10.87 -4.60
CA ILE A 200 21.62 -11.36 -5.83
C ILE A 200 21.53 -12.89 -5.83
N GLU A 201 20.98 -13.46 -4.75
CA GLU A 201 20.52 -14.86 -4.82
C GLU A 201 19.13 -14.90 -5.49
N PRO A 202 18.81 -15.92 -6.31
CA PRO A 202 17.50 -16.03 -6.91
C PRO A 202 16.39 -16.10 -5.85
N GLY A 203 15.35 -15.30 -6.00
CA GLY A 203 14.18 -15.29 -5.14
C GLY A 203 14.10 -14.10 -4.19
N PHE A 204 13.04 -14.12 -3.39
CA PHE A 204 12.60 -12.98 -2.60
C PHE A 204 13.32 -12.91 -1.25
N ARG A 205 14.04 -11.81 -0.97
CA ARG A 205 14.67 -11.57 0.34
C ARG A 205 13.75 -10.82 1.28
N SER A 206 13.82 -11.18 2.56
CA SER A 206 13.06 -10.54 3.63
C SER A 206 13.41 -9.06 3.84
N ASN A 207 14.63 -8.65 3.48
CA ASN A 207 15.08 -7.27 3.68
C ASN A 207 16.12 -6.85 2.62
N TYR A 208 16.13 -5.55 2.33
CA TYR A 208 17.06 -4.88 1.43
C TYR A 208 17.48 -3.53 2.03
N GLU A 209 18.77 -3.41 2.34
CA GLU A 209 19.39 -2.15 2.75
C GLU A 209 19.95 -1.42 1.52
N VAL A 210 19.09 -0.70 0.80
CA VAL A 210 19.41 -0.03 -0.46
C VAL A 210 19.07 1.46 -0.42
N PHE A 211 19.51 2.23 -1.42
CA PHE A 211 19.31 3.68 -1.55
C PHE A 211 20.01 4.54 -0.48
N ARG A 212 21.01 3.98 0.21
CA ARG A 212 21.72 4.70 1.29
C ARG A 212 22.62 5.83 0.81
N ASN A 213 23.07 5.76 -0.46
CA ASN A 213 24.10 6.63 -1.02
C ASN A 213 23.59 7.52 -2.17
N GLU A 214 22.28 7.60 -2.40
CA GLU A 214 21.71 8.46 -3.43
C GLU A 214 20.67 9.44 -2.87
N ALA A 215 20.42 10.52 -3.61
CA ALA A 215 19.33 11.43 -3.28
C ALA A 215 18.00 10.70 -3.49
N THR A 216 17.24 10.53 -2.42
CA THR A 216 15.98 9.75 -2.43
C THR A 216 14.77 10.58 -2.84
N THR A 217 14.80 11.90 -2.64
CA THR A 217 13.68 12.79 -3.00
C THR A 217 13.24 12.67 -4.47
N PRO A 218 14.16 12.62 -5.47
CA PRO A 218 13.77 12.42 -6.87
C PRO A 218 13.14 11.06 -7.18
N LEU A 219 13.25 10.07 -6.28
CA LEU A 219 12.68 8.74 -6.48
C LEU A 219 11.18 8.71 -6.17
N ILE A 220 10.72 9.62 -5.30
CA ILE A 220 9.32 9.73 -4.88
C ILE A 220 8.47 10.19 -6.08
N GLY A 221 7.44 9.41 -6.39
CA GLY A 221 6.58 9.63 -7.55
C GLY A 221 7.16 9.12 -8.87
N ASP A 222 8.40 8.63 -8.90
CA ASP A 222 9.02 8.03 -10.10
C ASP A 222 9.11 6.51 -9.97
N ILE A 223 9.86 6.02 -8.98
CA ILE A 223 9.99 4.59 -8.68
C ILE A 223 9.57 4.23 -7.24
N TRP A 224 9.41 5.22 -6.37
CA TRP A 224 8.90 5.07 -5.00
C TRP A 224 7.53 5.70 -4.86
N LEU A 225 6.61 4.96 -4.25
CA LEU A 225 5.37 5.54 -3.75
C LEU A 225 5.57 5.97 -2.30
N GLU A 226 5.15 7.19 -1.95
CA GLU A 226 5.19 7.68 -0.56
C GLU A 226 3.77 7.82 0.00
N HIS A 227 3.51 7.19 1.16
CA HIS A 227 2.40 7.54 2.04
C HIS A 227 2.93 8.44 3.16
N ALA A 228 2.79 9.74 2.95
CA ALA A 228 2.98 10.72 4.01
C ALA A 228 1.81 10.65 4.99
N TRP A 229 2.09 10.24 6.23
CA TRP A 229 1.13 10.11 7.33
C TRP A 229 0.86 11.48 8.00
N ASP A 230 0.71 12.52 7.18
CA ASP A 230 0.77 13.93 7.58
C ASP A 230 -0.60 14.63 7.53
N GLU A 231 -1.68 13.88 7.38
CA GLU A 231 -3.02 14.46 7.39
C GLU A 231 -3.34 15.11 8.74
N PRO A 232 -4.20 16.15 8.77
CA PRO A 232 -4.55 16.85 10.01
C PRO A 232 -5.11 15.94 11.11
N ILE A 233 -5.13 16.47 12.34
CA ILE A 233 -5.78 15.80 13.47
C ILE A 233 -7.26 15.57 13.15
N GLY A 234 -7.74 14.36 13.43
CA GLY A 234 -9.11 13.93 13.15
C GLY A 234 -9.27 13.19 11.82
N THR A 235 -8.25 13.16 10.98
CA THR A 235 -8.27 12.42 9.69
C THR A 235 -7.64 11.05 9.84
N GLY A 236 -8.39 9.99 9.59
CA GLY A 236 -7.84 8.64 9.56
C GLY A 236 -7.12 8.33 8.25
N GLU A 237 -6.10 7.47 8.32
CA GLU A 237 -5.38 6.98 7.15
C GLU A 237 -5.11 5.48 7.26
N ILE A 238 -5.20 4.78 6.13
CA ILE A 238 -4.95 3.34 6.02
C ILE A 238 -4.11 3.10 4.76
N SER A 239 -3.13 2.21 4.83
CA SER A 239 -2.47 1.67 3.64
C SER A 239 -2.49 0.16 3.66
N VAL A 240 -2.72 -0.48 2.52
CA VAL A 240 -2.70 -1.93 2.38
C VAL A 240 -1.82 -2.32 1.20
N LEU A 241 -1.02 -3.37 1.36
CA LEU A 241 -0.13 -3.90 0.33
C LEU A 241 -0.10 -5.43 0.34
N ASP A 242 0.29 -6.02 -0.79
CA ASP A 242 0.60 -7.44 -0.91
C ASP A 242 2.10 -7.68 -0.74
N ASN A 243 2.48 -8.39 0.32
CA ASN A 243 3.89 -8.65 0.64
C ASN A 243 4.59 -9.52 -0.42
N ARG A 244 3.86 -10.18 -1.32
CA ARG A 244 4.45 -11.00 -2.38
C ARG A 244 5.00 -10.17 -3.53
N THR A 245 4.53 -8.94 -3.72
CA THR A 245 4.84 -8.11 -4.90
C THR A 245 5.40 -6.73 -4.54
N VAL A 246 5.20 -6.30 -3.30
CA VAL A 246 5.57 -4.98 -2.80
C VAL A 246 6.44 -5.10 -1.54
N LEU A 247 7.49 -4.29 -1.50
CA LEU A 247 8.30 -4.02 -0.32
C LEU A 247 7.96 -2.64 0.23
N HIS A 248 8.17 -2.46 1.52
CA HIS A 248 7.97 -1.18 2.18
C HIS A 248 9.10 -0.87 3.17
N ALA A 249 9.27 0.42 3.46
CA ALA A 249 10.20 0.92 4.49
C ALA A 249 9.63 2.17 5.13
N SER A 250 10.15 2.57 6.29
CA SER A 250 9.95 3.95 6.74
C SER A 250 10.91 4.88 6.00
N TYR A 251 10.44 6.09 5.70
CA TYR A 251 11.25 7.18 5.19
C TYR A 251 11.20 8.35 6.17
N TYR A 252 12.38 8.77 6.62
CA TYR A 252 12.55 9.84 7.59
C TYR A 252 13.13 11.02 6.83
N ARG A 253 12.27 12.02 6.55
CA ARG A 253 12.70 13.24 5.85
C ARG A 253 13.71 14.02 6.68
N ASP A 254 13.45 14.09 7.99
CA ASP A 254 14.44 14.47 9.00
C ASP A 254 14.90 13.20 9.74
N ARG A 255 16.21 12.91 9.67
CA ARG A 255 16.81 11.74 10.31
C ARG A 255 16.78 11.78 11.84
N ILE A 256 16.50 12.95 12.43
CA ILE A 256 16.38 13.14 13.87
C ILE A 256 15.01 12.63 14.34
N THR A 257 13.95 12.86 13.56
CA THR A 257 12.58 12.50 13.93
C THR A 257 12.14 11.20 13.25
N LYS A 258 11.98 10.13 14.03
CA LYS A 258 11.50 8.83 13.53
C LYS A 258 9.97 8.74 13.41
N GLY A 259 9.26 9.77 13.87
CA GLY A 259 7.81 9.75 14.08
C GLY A 259 7.39 8.83 15.24
N TYR A 260 6.09 8.55 15.32
CA TYR A 260 5.51 7.62 16.30
C TYR A 260 5.13 6.27 15.66
N PRO A 261 4.84 5.22 16.45
CA PRO A 261 4.42 3.92 15.94
C PRO A 261 3.03 3.95 15.28
N ILE A 262 2.93 3.39 14.07
CA ILE A 262 1.64 3.20 13.36
C ILE A 262 1.05 1.83 13.67
N GLY A 263 -0.26 1.68 13.47
CA GLY A 263 -0.97 0.41 13.67
C GLY A 263 -0.65 -0.55 12.53
N VAL A 264 -0.31 -1.80 12.84
CA VAL A 264 0.06 -2.83 11.87
C VAL A 264 -0.81 -4.09 12.05
N ARG A 265 -1.24 -4.68 10.94
CA ARG A 265 -1.99 -5.95 10.88
C ARG A 265 -1.59 -6.77 9.66
N TYR A 266 -1.80 -8.06 9.77
CA TYR A 266 -1.57 -9.02 8.68
C TYR A 266 -2.90 -9.69 8.31
N LEU A 267 -3.26 -9.63 7.04
CA LEU A 267 -4.55 -10.07 6.49
C LEU A 267 -4.36 -11.18 5.46
N ARG A 268 -5.39 -12.00 5.26
CA ARG A 268 -5.44 -13.06 4.24
C ARG A 268 -6.04 -12.57 2.92
#